data_AF-A0A968Z9L0-F1
#
_entry.id   AF-A0A968Z9L0-F1
#
_cell.length_a   1.000
_cell.length_b   1.000
_cell.length_c   1.000
_cell.angle_alpha   90.00
_cell.angle_beta   90.00
_cell.angle_gamma   90.00
#
_symmetry.space_group_name_H-M   'P 1'
#
loop_
_entity.id
_entity.type
_entity.pdbx_description
1 polymer ?
#
loop_
_entity_poly.entity_id
_entity_poly.type
_entity_poly.pdbx_seq_one_letter_code
_entity_poly.pdbx_strand_id
1 'polypeptide(L)'
;MSKSTTNLAGLRDHSEEELRAALAQTRDDLFRLRLGMHTNQVSSTASVGTKRKEIAQILTLLRARNLGIEAQAQTSTKDKK
;
A
#
# COMPACT_ATOMS: atom_id res chain seq x y z
N MET A 1 -19.47 2.86 12.87
CA MET A 1 -18.86 2.34 11.62
C MET A 1 -17.47 2.93 11.49
N SER A 2 -16.47 2.22 12.02
CA SER A 2 -15.06 2.63 11.97
C SER A 2 -14.64 2.69 10.50
N LYS A 3 -14.44 3.91 9.97
CA LYS A 3 -13.82 4.08 8.65
C LYS A 3 -12.45 3.41 8.79
N SER A 4 -12.18 2.40 7.96
CA SER A 4 -10.86 1.77 7.88
C SER A 4 -9.82 2.84 7.52
N THR A 5 -9.29 3.48 8.55
CA THR A 5 -7.96 4.08 8.59
C THR A 5 -7.01 2.90 8.48
N THR A 6 -6.98 2.24 7.32
CA THR A 6 -5.97 1.22 7.02
C THR A 6 -4.67 1.97 6.88
N ASN A 7 -4.08 2.24 8.04
CA ASN A 7 -2.71 2.58 8.33
C ASN A 7 -1.98 3.55 7.40
N LEU A 8 -2.62 4.65 6.97
CA LEU A 8 -1.93 5.77 6.32
C LEU A 8 -0.73 6.26 7.15
N ALA A 9 -0.83 6.18 8.48
CA ALA A 9 0.29 6.45 9.39
C ALA A 9 1.44 5.46 9.16
N GLY A 10 1.20 4.15 9.24
CA GLY A 10 2.23 3.14 8.98
C GLY A 10 2.81 3.19 7.56
N LEU A 11 2.02 3.57 6.54
CA LEU A 11 2.52 3.76 5.17
C LEU A 11 3.50 4.93 5.05
N ARG A 12 3.36 5.97 5.90
CA ARG A 12 4.28 7.12 5.89
C ARG A 12 5.63 6.78 6.51
N ASP A 13 5.66 5.85 7.46
CA ASP A 13 6.89 5.43 8.14
C ASP A 13 7.80 4.56 7.26
N HIS A 14 7.24 3.93 6.22
CA HIS A 14 7.98 3.09 5.28
C HIS A 14 8.90 3.87 4.34
N SER A 15 10.04 3.28 3.98
CA SER A 15 10.94 3.83 2.95
C SER A 15 10.30 3.74 1.55
N GLU A 16 10.87 4.43 0.56
CA GLU A 16 10.34 4.38 -0.82
C GLU A 16 10.43 2.96 -1.43
N GLU A 17 11.48 2.22 -1.09
CA GLU A 17 11.69 0.84 -1.53
C GLU A 17 10.69 -0.11 -0.88
N GLU A 18 10.43 0.05 0.42
CA GLU A 18 9.41 -0.71 1.14
C GLU A 18 8.02 -0.43 0.59
N LEU A 19 7.69 0.82 0.26
CA LEU A 19 6.42 1.18 -0.37
C LEU A 19 6.26 0.53 -1.76
N ARG A 20 7.33 0.45 -2.55
CA ARG A 20 7.32 -0.27 -3.84
C ARG A 20 7.10 -1.77 -3.66
N ALA A 21 7.76 -2.39 -2.67
CA ALA A 21 7.59 -3.80 -2.36
C ALA A 21 6.14 -4.09 -1.88
N ALA A 22 5.62 -3.27 -0.97
CA ALA A 22 4.24 -3.36 -0.50
C ALA A 22 3.23 -3.18 -1.65
N LEU A 23 3.50 -2.28 -2.60
CA LEU A 23 2.68 -2.10 -3.79
C LEU A 23 2.64 -3.37 -4.66
N ALA A 24 3.78 -4.02 -4.89
CA ALA A 24 3.84 -5.27 -5.65
C ALA A 24 3.00 -6.37 -4.96
N GLN A 25 3.22 -6.58 -3.66
CA GLN A 25 2.49 -7.58 -2.89
C GLN A 25 0.97 -7.32 -2.86
N THR A 26 0.57 -6.06 -2.70
CA THR A 26 -0.86 -5.68 -2.66
C THR A 26 -1.55 -5.90 -4.02
N ARG A 27 -0.80 -5.75 -5.13
CA ARG A 27 -1.29 -6.05 -6.48
C ARG A 27 -1.46 -7.55 -6.71
N ASP A 28 -0.53 -8.36 -6.21
CA ASP A 28 -0.62 -9.82 -6.28
C ASP A 28 -1.81 -10.32 -5.46
N ASP A 29 -2.03 -9.77 -4.26
CA ASP A 29 -3.21 -10.07 -3.45
C ASP A 29 -4.51 -9.70 -4.18
N LEU A 30 -4.55 -8.55 -4.84
CA LEU A 30 -5.69 -8.14 -5.64
C LEU A 30 -5.93 -9.10 -6.82
N PHE A 31 -4.86 -9.57 -7.46
CA PHE A 31 -4.96 -10.57 -8.53
C PHE A 31 -5.53 -11.89 -8.00
N ARG A 32 -5.01 -12.41 -6.88
CA ARG A 32 -5.52 -13.62 -6.23
C ARG A 32 -6.98 -13.49 -5.84
N LEU A 33 -7.38 -12.35 -5.27
CA LEU A 33 -8.78 -12.09 -4.93
C LEU A 33 -9.69 -12.06 -6.17
N ARG A 34 -9.23 -11.45 -7.27
CA ARG A 34 -9.99 -11.45 -8.53
C ARG A 34 -10.10 -12.85 -9.13
N LEU A 35 -9.03 -13.63 -9.07
CA LEU A 35 -9.03 -15.02 -9.54
C LEU A 35 -10.01 -15.87 -8.72
N GLY A 36 -9.99 -15.76 -7.40
CA GLY A 36 -10.95 -16.45 -6.52
C GLY A 36 -12.39 -15.97 -6.68
N MET A 37 -12.60 -14.72 -7.10
CA MET A 37 -13.93 -14.20 -7.44
C MET A 37 -14.46 -14.87 -8.71
N HIS A 38 -13.60 -15.11 -9.71
CA HIS A 38 -13.97 -15.83 -10.93
C HIS A 38 -14.33 -17.29 -10.66
N THR A 39 -13.71 -17.94 -9.67
CA THR A 39 -14.05 -19.31 -9.26
C THR A 39 -15.25 -19.38 -8.31
N ASN A 40 -15.88 -18.24 -7.98
CA ASN A 40 -16.94 -18.12 -6.97
C ASN A 40 -16.55 -18.67 -5.59
N GLN A 41 -15.26 -18.68 -5.24
CA GLN A 41 -14.73 -19.19 -3.96
C GLN A 41 -14.32 -18.07 -2.99
N VAL A 42 -14.65 -16.81 -3.31
CA VAL A 42 -14.31 -15.67 -2.46
C VAL A 42 -15.32 -15.52 -1.32
N SER A 43 -14.80 -15.51 -0.09
CA SER A 43 -15.57 -15.28 1.14
C SER A 43 -15.97 -13.82 1.36
N SER A 44 -15.23 -12.86 0.78
CA SER A 44 -15.51 -11.42 0.92
C SER A 44 -15.14 -10.64 -0.34
N THR A 45 -16.16 -10.16 -1.07
CA THR A 45 -16.01 -9.28 -2.23
C THR A 45 -15.64 -7.84 -1.83
N ALA A 46 -15.94 -7.44 -0.59
CA ALA A 46 -15.56 -6.13 -0.04
C ALA A 46 -14.04 -5.96 0.02
N SER A 47 -13.29 -7.05 0.22
CA SER A 47 -11.82 -7.06 0.28
C SER A 47 -11.18 -6.52 -1.01
N VAL A 48 -11.79 -6.75 -2.17
CA VAL A 48 -11.33 -6.20 -3.46
C VAL A 48 -11.38 -4.66 -3.46
N GLY A 49 -12.41 -4.08 -2.85
CA GLY A 49 -12.53 -2.63 -2.68
C GLY A 49 -11.45 -2.07 -1.77
N THR A 50 -11.18 -2.75 -0.65
CA THR A 50 -10.14 -2.33 0.31
C THR A 50 -8.74 -2.37 -0.29
N LYS A 51 -8.37 -3.46 -0.97
CA LYS A 51 -7.07 -3.61 -1.64
C LYS A 51 -6.85 -2.57 -2.74
N ARG A 52 -7.89 -2.20 -3.49
CA ARG A 52 -7.81 -1.10 -4.48
C ARG A 52 -7.51 0.25 -3.82
N LYS A 53 -8.14 0.54 -2.68
CA LYS A 53 -7.88 1.79 -1.93
C LYS A 53 -6.47 1.83 -1.37
N GLU A 54 -5.98 0.70 -0.86
CA GLU A 54 -4.61 0.56 -0.35
C GLU A 54 -3.57 0.84 -1.45
N ILE A 55 -3.73 0.25 -2.65
CA ILE A 55 -2.87 0.56 -3.81
C ILE A 55 -2.89 2.04 -4.16
N ALA A 56 -4.08 2.66 -4.19
CA ALA A 56 -4.20 4.08 -4.49
C ALA A 56 -3.45 4.95 -3.47
N GLN A 57 -3.55 4.64 -2.18
CA GLN A 57 -2.83 5.36 -1.12
C GLN A 57 -1.31 5.25 -1.27
N ILE A 58 -0.79 4.04 -1.52
CA ILE A 58 0.65 3.83 -1.75
C ILE A 58 1.13 4.65 -2.95
N LEU A 59 0.38 4.62 -4.07
CA LEU A 59 0.72 5.40 -5.27
C LEU A 59 0.68 6.90 -5.00
N THR A 60 -0.32 7.39 -4.25
CA THR A 60 -0.41 8.80 -3.87
C THR A 60 0.78 9.22 -3.01
N LEU A 61 1.20 8.41 -2.04
CA LEU A 61 2.37 8.70 -1.20
C LEU A 61 3.68 8.70 -2.00
N LEU A 62 3.90 7.69 -2.85
CA LEU A 62 5.05 7.66 -3.75
C LEU A 62 5.10 8.89 -4.66
N ARG A 63 3.95 9.31 -5.19
CA ARG A 63 3.86 10.52 -6.03
C ARG A 63 4.08 11.80 -5.22
N ALA A 64 3.52 11.91 -4.02
CA ALA A 64 3.71 13.05 -3.13
C ALA A 64 5.19 13.23 -2.73
N ARG A 65 5.89 12.12 -2.44
CA ARG A 65 7.34 12.12 -2.20
C ARG A 65 8.13 12.55 -3.43
N ASN A 66 7.78 12.03 -4.61
CA ASN A 66 8.43 12.43 -5.86
C ASN A 66 8.24 13.93 -6.19
N LEU A 67 7.10 14.50 -5.80
CA LEU A 67 6.81 15.94 -5.96
C LEU A 67 7.39 16.81 -4.83
N GLY A 68 8.05 16.21 -3.82
CA GLY A 68 8.59 16.94 -2.66
C GLY A 68 7.52 17.50 -1.71
N ILE A 69 6.27 17.05 -1.82
CA ILE A 69 5.13 17.49 -0.99
C ILE A 69 5.17 16.82 0.39
N GLU A 70 5.67 15.59 0.47
CA GLU A 70 5.96 14.92 1.74
C GLU A 70 7.46 14.67 1.90
N ALA A 71 8.00 15.06 3.06
CA ALA A 71 9.38 14.74 3.45
C ALA A 71 9.48 13.24 3.76
N GLN A 72 10.51 12.58 3.22
CA GLN A 72 10.84 11.23 3.68
C GLN A 72 11.25 11.31 5.15
N ALA A 73 10.51 10.67 6.04
CA ALA A 73 10.81 10.63 7.48
C ALA A 73 12.10 9.84 7.79
N GLN A 74 12.72 9.20 6.79
CA GLN A 74 13.95 8.42 6.94
C GLN A 74 15.11 9.05 6.16
N THR A 75 15.64 10.16 6.67
CA THR A 75 17.05 10.55 6.50
C THR A 75 17.78 10.37 7.83
N SER A 76 17.82 9.15 8.38
CA SER A 76 18.75 8.82 9.46
C SER A 76 19.03 7.32 9.59
N THR A 77 20.31 6.96 9.40
CA THR A 77 20.98 5.65 9.67
C THR A 77 20.67 4.52 8.67
N LYS A 78 21.61 3.82 8.02
CA LYS A 78 23.04 3.47 8.22
C LYS A 78 23.68 3.34 6.80
N ASP A 79 24.94 3.57 6.47
CA ASP A 79 26.21 3.28 7.13
C ASP A 79 27.28 4.33 6.77
N LYS A 80 27.88 4.93 7.79
CA LYS A 80 29.22 5.53 7.74
C LYS A 80 30.10 4.62 8.59
N LYS A 81 30.83 3.69 7.99
CA LYS A 81 32.17 3.28 8.43
C LYS A 81 32.90 2.53 7.33
#